data_AF-A0A7Y4TN58-F1
#
_entry.id   AF-A0A7Y4TN58-F1
#
_cell.length_a   1.000
_cell.length_b   1.000
_cell.length_c   1.000
_cell.angle_alpha   90.00
_cell.angle_beta   90.00
_cell.angle_gamma   90.00
#
_symmetry.space_group_name_H-M   'P 1'
#
loop_
_entity.id
_entity.type
_entity.pdbx_description
1 polymer ?
#
loop_
_entity_poly.entity_id
_entity_poly.type
_entity_poly.pdbx_seq_one_letter_code
_entity_poly.pdbx_strand_id
1 'polypeptide(L)'
;MSDELQIPPVIDLEVLLQPISEENPSGESLRYSGIYDQIAEARRSDDGLDQGDWKTDQKSADFTKVIDLGVGALKTQSKDLQIAVWVAEALSRKHGFAGLRDALLLLTGLQEKFWETLHPEVDEGDMEGRANAISWLDVQFPLAIRATPITAVSNYSFNDLEDAAKYDFPENIAELPMDSQPPLLALKAEAEKGNRVTAMMWAKEKGLTRRATVETVNFVINECFAALSDLNRVIEEKYDRNQMPGLSSVRNMLENVHTRVKLLLEEKRLEEPDPIEEIEEVGEAGGEAG
;
A
#
# COMPACT_ATOMS: atom_id res chain seq x y z
N MET A 1 14.98 9.73 -16.35
CA MET A 1 14.40 8.42 -15.98
C MET A 1 13.57 8.47 -14.70
N SER A 2 14.06 9.00 -13.57
CA SER A 2 13.30 9.01 -12.30
C SER A 2 11.93 9.72 -12.37
N ASP A 3 11.85 10.85 -13.07
CA ASP A 3 10.59 11.63 -13.17
C ASP A 3 9.49 10.92 -13.97
N GLU A 4 9.84 10.02 -14.89
CA GLU A 4 8.88 9.26 -15.70
C GLU A 4 8.26 8.09 -14.93
N LEU A 5 8.91 7.66 -13.82
CA LEU A 5 8.46 6.57 -12.97
C LEU A 5 7.66 7.05 -11.75
N GLN A 6 7.61 8.37 -11.51
CA GLN A 6 6.89 8.95 -10.39
C GLN A 6 5.38 8.80 -10.55
N ILE A 7 4.74 8.25 -9.53
CA ILE A 7 3.28 8.25 -9.43
C ILE A 7 2.87 9.54 -8.69
N PRO A 8 1.95 10.37 -9.24
CA PRO A 8 1.49 11.58 -8.58
C PRO A 8 0.94 11.31 -7.16
N PRO A 9 1.00 12.30 -6.26
CA PRO A 9 0.32 12.22 -4.97
C PRO A 9 -1.19 12.02 -5.14
N VAL A 10 -1.77 11.20 -4.27
CA VAL A 10 -3.22 10.91 -4.23
C VAL A 10 -3.97 11.77 -3.22
N ILE A 11 -3.24 12.54 -2.42
CA ILE A 11 -3.76 13.56 -1.52
C ILE A 11 -2.89 14.82 -1.57
N ASP A 12 -3.50 15.95 -1.25
CA ASP A 12 -2.79 17.24 -1.14
C ASP A 12 -2.19 17.40 0.26
N LEU A 13 -0.95 16.93 0.41
CA LEU A 13 -0.21 17.01 1.68
C LEU A 13 0.06 18.45 2.12
N GLU A 14 0.29 19.37 1.17
CA GLU A 14 0.56 20.78 1.50
C GLU A 14 -0.65 21.40 2.19
N VAL A 15 -1.84 21.16 1.67
CA VAL A 15 -3.11 21.64 2.25
C VAL A 15 -3.42 20.93 3.57
N LEU A 16 -3.24 19.61 3.64
CA LEU A 16 -3.53 18.84 4.86
C LEU A 16 -2.61 19.19 6.03
N LEU A 17 -1.42 19.71 5.75
CA LEU A 17 -0.43 20.09 6.76
C LEU A 17 -0.37 21.59 7.04
N GLN A 18 -1.34 22.38 6.55
CA GLN A 18 -1.55 23.76 7.01
C GLN A 18 -2.21 23.76 8.40
N PRO A 19 -1.84 24.69 9.30
CA PRO A 19 -2.54 24.84 10.57
C PRO A 19 -4.03 25.18 10.35
N ILE A 20 -4.91 24.71 11.24
CA ILE A 20 -6.34 25.02 11.19
C ILE A 20 -6.58 26.52 11.43
N SER A 21 -5.87 27.10 12.39
CA SER A 21 -5.86 28.53 12.69
C SER A 21 -4.55 28.94 13.35
N GLU A 22 -4.27 30.24 13.43
CA GLU A 22 -3.07 30.75 14.13
C GLU A 22 -3.12 30.49 15.64
N GLU A 23 -4.29 30.66 16.26
CA GLU A 23 -4.48 30.50 17.71
C GLU A 23 -4.59 29.04 18.14
N ASN A 24 -5.18 28.19 17.30
CA ASN A 24 -5.30 26.77 17.51
C ASN A 24 -4.87 25.99 16.25
N PRO A 25 -3.56 25.71 16.08
CA PRO A 25 -3.01 25.07 14.89
C PRO A 25 -3.59 23.68 14.59
N SER A 26 -3.96 22.93 15.64
CA SER A 26 -4.54 21.59 15.52
C SER A 26 -6.06 21.56 15.59
N GLY A 27 -6.72 22.71 15.79
CA GLY A 27 -8.17 22.77 15.90
C GLY A 27 -8.72 22.00 17.11
N GLU A 28 -10.02 21.70 17.07
CA GLU A 28 -10.71 21.05 18.19
C GLU A 28 -10.64 19.53 18.11
N SER A 29 -10.77 18.85 19.24
CA SER A 29 -10.90 17.39 19.26
C SER A 29 -12.23 16.96 18.64
N LEU A 30 -12.19 16.04 17.67
CA LEU A 30 -13.39 15.56 16.98
C LEU A 30 -13.99 14.29 17.58
N ARG A 31 -13.44 13.79 18.69
CA ARG A 31 -13.84 12.52 19.31
C ARG A 31 -15.35 12.40 19.59
N TYR A 32 -16.01 13.51 19.91
CA TYR A 32 -17.44 13.56 20.22
C TYR A 32 -18.29 14.31 19.18
N SER A 33 -17.71 14.65 18.02
CA SER A 33 -18.40 15.37 16.94
C SER A 33 -19.31 14.48 16.08
N GLY A 34 -19.24 13.15 16.26
CA GLY A 34 -19.90 12.16 15.40
C GLY A 34 -19.12 11.82 14.12
N ILE A 35 -18.01 12.51 13.80
CA ILE A 35 -17.18 12.15 12.64
C ILE A 35 -16.52 10.77 12.82
N TYR A 36 -16.12 10.45 14.06
CA TYR A 36 -15.53 9.16 14.41
C TYR A 36 -16.50 8.02 14.10
N ASP A 37 -17.77 8.16 14.51
CA ASP A 37 -18.82 7.17 14.24
C ASP A 37 -19.10 7.04 12.74
N GLN A 38 -19.11 8.15 12.00
CA GLN A 38 -19.31 8.13 10.55
C GLN A 38 -18.17 7.42 9.81
N ILE A 39 -16.92 7.68 10.21
CA ILE A 39 -15.75 7.02 9.63
C ILE A 39 -15.73 5.53 10.03
N ALA A 40 -15.97 5.21 11.31
CA ALA A 40 -16.04 3.83 11.78
C ALA A 40 -17.13 3.04 11.04
N GLU A 41 -18.29 3.64 10.84
CA GLU A 41 -19.37 3.03 10.07
C GLU A 41 -18.97 2.86 8.60
N ALA A 42 -18.32 3.84 7.97
CA ALA A 42 -17.83 3.67 6.60
C ALA A 42 -16.76 2.56 6.48
N ARG A 43 -15.94 2.36 7.52
CA ARG A 43 -14.91 1.31 7.59
C ARG A 43 -15.46 -0.08 7.90
N ARG A 44 -16.71 -0.21 8.36
CA ARG A 44 -17.30 -1.50 8.72
C ARG A 44 -17.47 -2.38 7.48
N SER A 45 -16.91 -3.59 7.55
CA SER A 45 -17.18 -4.67 6.59
C SER A 45 -17.79 -5.86 7.33
N ASP A 46 -18.74 -6.55 6.69
CA ASP A 46 -19.38 -7.77 7.19
C ASP A 46 -18.67 -9.04 6.65
N ASP A 47 -17.52 -8.88 6.00
CA ASP A 47 -16.71 -9.96 5.43
C ASP A 47 -16.30 -10.99 6.51
N GLY A 48 -16.74 -12.24 6.35
CA GLY A 48 -16.40 -13.35 7.24
C GLY A 48 -17.48 -13.72 8.27
N LEU A 49 -18.66 -13.08 8.26
CA LEU A 49 -19.82 -13.54 9.04
C LEU A 49 -20.51 -14.71 8.34
N ASP A 50 -20.64 -15.85 9.04
CA ASP A 50 -21.51 -16.96 8.60
C ASP A 50 -22.98 -16.53 8.74
N GLN A 51 -23.60 -16.11 7.64
CA GLN A 51 -24.97 -15.58 7.64
C GLN A 51 -26.05 -16.68 7.62
N GLY A 52 -25.70 -17.97 7.62
CA GLY A 52 -26.68 -19.05 7.47
C GLY A 52 -27.56 -18.87 6.22
N ASP A 53 -28.83 -19.29 6.28
CA ASP A 53 -29.79 -19.16 5.15
C ASP A 53 -30.33 -17.73 4.93
N TRP A 54 -29.89 -16.73 5.70
CA TRP A 54 -30.34 -15.35 5.58
C TRP A 54 -29.34 -14.52 4.78
N LYS A 55 -29.54 -14.43 3.46
CA LYS A 55 -28.78 -13.52 2.59
C LYS A 55 -29.22 -12.08 2.83
N THR A 56 -28.56 -11.40 3.75
CA THR A 56 -28.60 -9.92 3.79
C THR A 56 -27.52 -9.34 2.87
N ASP A 57 -27.72 -8.12 2.38
CA ASP A 57 -26.69 -7.41 1.64
C ASP A 57 -25.44 -7.24 2.53
N GLN A 58 -24.38 -7.97 2.21
CA GLN A 58 -23.10 -7.92 2.93
C GLN A 58 -22.52 -6.53 2.78
N LYS A 59 -22.37 -5.82 3.89
CA LYS A 59 -21.78 -4.49 3.84
C LYS A 59 -20.28 -4.60 3.59
N SER A 60 -19.81 -4.01 2.50
CA SER A 60 -18.38 -3.76 2.30
C SER A 60 -17.99 -2.39 2.83
N ALA A 61 -16.76 -2.25 3.32
CA ALA A 61 -16.23 -0.96 3.71
C ALA A 61 -16.18 0.03 2.53
N ASP A 62 -16.59 1.28 2.77
CA ASP A 62 -16.54 2.39 1.82
C ASP A 62 -15.32 3.27 2.10
N PHE A 63 -14.16 2.81 1.62
CA PHE A 63 -12.89 3.53 1.82
C PHE A 63 -12.85 4.88 1.09
N THR A 64 -13.64 5.08 0.03
CA THR A 64 -13.76 6.41 -0.61
C THR A 64 -14.39 7.40 0.38
N LYS A 65 -15.50 7.00 1.02
CA LYS A 65 -16.14 7.83 2.04
C LYS A 65 -15.25 8.09 3.26
N VAL A 66 -14.42 7.12 3.65
CA VAL A 66 -13.43 7.31 4.72
C VAL A 66 -12.41 8.39 4.36
N ILE A 67 -11.89 8.36 3.13
CA ILE A 67 -10.98 9.40 2.62
C ILE A 67 -11.69 10.75 2.62
N ASP A 68 -12.88 10.85 2.04
CA ASP A 68 -13.62 12.12 1.93
C ASP A 68 -13.89 12.75 3.31
N LEU A 69 -14.42 11.97 4.25
CA LEU A 69 -14.72 12.43 5.60
C LEU A 69 -13.45 12.82 6.36
N GLY A 70 -12.43 11.96 6.32
CA GLY A 70 -11.20 12.15 7.08
C GLY A 70 -10.34 13.29 6.53
N VAL A 71 -10.15 13.38 5.22
CA VAL A 71 -9.45 14.49 4.57
C VAL A 71 -10.19 15.80 4.81
N GLY A 72 -11.52 15.80 4.72
CA GLY A 72 -12.34 16.96 5.06
C GLY A 72 -12.11 17.45 6.49
N ALA A 73 -12.14 16.53 7.47
CA ALA A 73 -11.87 16.84 8.87
C ALA A 73 -10.45 17.36 9.11
N LEU A 74 -9.43 16.66 8.57
CA LEU A 74 -8.02 17.00 8.70
C LEU A 74 -7.67 18.38 8.11
N LYS A 75 -8.34 18.73 7.00
CA LYS A 75 -8.14 20.00 6.33
C LYS A 75 -8.76 21.18 7.07
N THR A 76 -9.92 21.00 7.69
CA THR A 76 -10.77 22.15 8.08
C THR A 76 -11.08 22.26 9.56
N GLN A 77 -10.96 21.19 10.33
CA GLN A 77 -11.48 21.14 11.70
C GLN A 77 -10.43 20.71 12.72
N SER A 78 -9.64 19.68 12.42
CA SER A 78 -8.76 19.07 13.43
C SER A 78 -7.56 18.37 12.84
N LYS A 79 -6.39 18.54 13.45
CA LYS A 79 -5.24 17.66 13.25
C LYS A 79 -5.38 16.52 14.24
N ASP A 80 -5.87 15.39 13.75
CA ASP A 80 -6.21 14.23 14.57
C ASP A 80 -5.54 12.98 13.98
N LEU A 81 -4.65 12.38 14.77
CA LEU A 81 -3.84 11.24 14.36
C LEU A 81 -4.69 9.98 14.15
N GLN A 82 -5.75 9.80 14.92
CA GLN A 82 -6.63 8.64 14.77
C GLN A 82 -7.41 8.73 13.45
N ILE A 83 -7.90 9.92 13.09
CA ILE A 83 -8.52 10.16 11.78
C ILE A 83 -7.50 9.96 10.67
N ALA A 84 -6.28 10.51 10.82
CA ALA A 84 -5.22 10.35 9.83
C ALA A 84 -4.83 8.89 9.60
N VAL A 85 -4.81 8.07 10.66
CA VAL A 85 -4.60 6.62 10.58
C VAL A 85 -5.70 5.91 9.80
N TRP A 86 -6.97 6.30 9.96
CA TRP A 86 -8.06 5.73 9.18
C TRP A 86 -8.03 6.16 7.71
N VAL A 87 -7.67 7.41 7.44
CA VAL A 87 -7.40 7.90 6.09
C VAL A 87 -6.24 7.11 5.49
N ALA A 88 -5.17 6.88 6.25
CA ALA A 88 -3.99 6.13 5.83
C ALA A 88 -4.35 4.69 5.40
N GLU A 89 -5.14 3.98 6.20
CA GLU A 89 -5.69 2.67 5.79
C GLU A 89 -6.42 2.78 4.45
N ALA A 90 -7.39 3.70 4.37
CA ALA A 90 -8.24 3.85 3.20
C ALA A 90 -7.43 4.19 1.93
N LEU A 91 -6.44 5.08 2.03
CA LEU A 91 -5.55 5.43 0.95
C LEU A 91 -4.75 4.22 0.46
N SER A 92 -4.15 3.46 1.37
CA SER A 92 -3.37 2.26 1.01
C SER A 92 -4.22 1.21 0.29
N ARG A 93 -5.51 1.07 0.66
CA ARG A 93 -6.43 0.13 0.02
C ARG A 93 -6.97 0.62 -1.32
N LYS A 94 -7.18 1.93 -1.48
CA LYS A 94 -7.75 2.54 -2.70
C LYS A 94 -6.70 2.85 -3.75
N HIS A 95 -5.49 3.17 -3.33
CA HIS A 95 -4.43 3.71 -4.20
C HIS A 95 -3.13 2.91 -4.11
N GLY A 96 -3.14 1.74 -3.46
CA GLY A 96 -1.99 0.83 -3.40
C GLY A 96 -0.75 1.50 -2.80
N PHE A 97 0.40 1.28 -3.43
CA PHE A 97 1.69 1.81 -2.95
C PHE A 97 1.74 3.34 -2.95
N ALA A 98 1.13 4.03 -3.92
CA ALA A 98 1.09 5.49 -3.90
C ALA A 98 0.28 6.01 -2.70
N GLY A 99 -0.85 5.35 -2.40
CA GLY A 99 -1.64 5.63 -1.21
C GLY A 99 -0.89 5.35 0.09
N LEU A 100 -0.12 4.27 0.14
CA LEU A 100 0.74 3.95 1.29
C LEU A 100 1.84 5.00 1.50
N ARG A 101 2.55 5.39 0.43
CA ARG A 101 3.57 6.44 0.45
C ARG A 101 2.99 7.73 1.03
N ASP A 102 1.89 8.21 0.47
CA ASP A 102 1.31 9.50 0.88
C ASP A 102 0.69 9.44 2.28
N ALA A 103 0.14 8.28 2.67
CA ALA A 103 -0.32 8.02 4.03
C ALA A 103 0.83 8.12 5.04
N LEU A 104 1.97 7.49 4.77
CA LEU A 104 3.16 7.57 5.62
C LEU A 104 3.66 9.02 5.72
N LEU A 105 3.73 9.75 4.61
CA LEU A 105 4.13 11.16 4.58
C LEU A 105 3.16 12.06 5.38
N LEU A 106 1.84 11.81 5.30
CA LEU A 106 0.84 12.52 6.09
C LEU A 106 1.07 12.31 7.60
N LEU A 107 1.26 11.05 8.02
CA LEU A 107 1.48 10.70 9.43
C LEU A 107 2.79 11.28 9.97
N THR A 108 3.85 11.28 9.16
CA THR A 108 5.12 11.94 9.46
C THR A 108 4.90 13.44 9.65
N GLY A 109 4.32 14.11 8.65
CA GLY A 109 4.14 15.56 8.66
C GLY A 109 3.23 16.06 9.79
N LEU A 110 2.18 15.31 10.15
CA LEU A 110 1.32 15.66 11.28
C LEU A 110 2.10 15.63 12.61
N GLN A 111 2.88 14.58 12.83
CA GLN A 111 3.66 14.43 14.06
C GLN A 111 4.83 15.41 14.12
N GLU A 112 5.45 15.77 13.00
CA GLU A 112 6.51 16.79 12.97
C GLU A 112 5.98 18.19 13.28
N LYS A 113 4.91 18.59 12.59
CA LYS A 113 4.42 19.97 12.62
C LYS A 113 3.52 20.28 13.81
N PHE A 114 2.76 19.29 14.29
CA PHE A 114 1.68 19.52 15.24
C PHE A 114 1.85 18.76 16.56
N TRP A 115 2.99 18.12 16.82
CA TRP A 115 3.19 17.27 18.02
C TRP A 115 2.59 17.82 19.32
N GLU A 116 2.85 19.09 19.63
CA GLU A 116 2.42 19.71 20.90
C GLU A 116 0.90 19.89 21.00
N THR A 117 0.18 19.96 19.87
CA THR A 117 -1.27 20.26 19.82
C THR A 117 -2.10 19.17 19.14
N LEU A 118 -1.45 18.14 18.58
CA LEU A 118 -2.06 17.06 17.82
C LEU A 118 -3.04 16.25 18.69
N HIS A 119 -4.20 15.89 18.13
CA HIS A 119 -5.16 15.00 18.80
C HIS A 119 -4.83 13.51 18.52
N PRO A 120 -5.03 12.59 19.49
CA PRO A 120 -5.36 12.86 20.89
C PRO A 120 -4.20 13.55 21.62
N GLU A 121 -4.53 14.44 22.56
CA GLU A 121 -3.56 15.15 23.38
C GLU A 121 -2.74 14.19 24.24
N VAL A 122 -1.48 14.56 24.51
CA VAL A 122 -0.61 13.84 25.45
C VAL A 122 -0.91 14.38 26.85
N ASP A 123 -1.41 13.53 27.74
CA ASP A 123 -1.79 13.91 29.11
C ASP A 123 -0.74 13.41 30.10
N GLU A 124 -0.14 14.30 30.89
CA GLU A 124 0.91 13.97 31.87
C GLU A 124 2.06 13.07 31.33
N GLY A 125 2.36 13.16 30.03
CA GLY A 125 3.38 12.34 29.35
C GLY A 125 2.88 10.99 28.82
N ASP A 126 1.59 10.68 28.97
CA ASP A 126 0.93 9.52 28.37
C ASP A 126 0.69 9.76 26.87
N MET A 127 1.43 9.00 26.06
CA MET A 127 1.39 9.01 24.60
C MET A 127 0.67 7.78 24.04
N GLU A 128 0.10 6.92 24.88
CA GLU A 128 -0.49 5.65 24.47
C GLU A 128 -1.61 5.86 23.44
N GLY A 129 -2.42 6.90 23.57
CA GLY A 129 -3.47 7.22 22.60
C GLY A 129 -2.93 7.39 21.17
N ARG A 130 -1.79 8.08 21.02
CA ARG A 130 -1.14 8.29 19.73
C ARG A 130 -0.40 7.04 19.26
N ALA A 131 0.30 6.37 20.17
CA ALA A 131 1.04 5.14 19.86
C ALA A 131 0.11 4.01 19.41
N ASN A 132 -1.05 3.86 20.06
CA ASN A 132 -2.06 2.87 19.70
C ASN A 132 -2.66 3.14 18.32
N ALA A 133 -2.89 4.41 17.97
CA ALA A 133 -3.36 4.79 16.65
C ALA A 133 -2.34 4.36 15.56
N ILE A 134 -1.05 4.66 15.74
CA ILE A 134 -0.01 4.25 14.78
C ILE A 134 0.15 2.73 14.74
N SER A 135 0.22 2.05 15.89
CA SER A 135 0.46 0.61 15.98
C SER A 135 -0.63 -0.21 15.30
N TRP A 136 -1.85 0.32 15.22
CA TRP A 136 -2.94 -0.32 14.48
C TRP A 136 -2.64 -0.49 12.97
N LEU A 137 -1.82 0.41 12.39
CA LEU A 137 -1.38 0.28 11.00
C LEU A 137 -0.43 -0.89 10.77
N ASP A 138 0.25 -1.39 11.81
CA ASP A 138 1.08 -2.61 11.70
C ASP A 138 0.24 -3.87 11.41
N VAL A 139 -1.08 -3.79 11.59
CA VAL A 139 -2.02 -4.84 11.18
C VAL A 139 -2.62 -4.53 9.81
N GLN A 140 -3.02 -3.30 9.55
CA GLN A 140 -3.77 -2.97 8.32
C GLN A 140 -2.89 -2.79 7.09
N PHE A 141 -1.76 -2.11 7.21
CA PHE A 141 -0.89 -1.88 6.06
C PHE A 141 -0.38 -3.16 5.45
N PRO A 142 0.05 -4.20 6.21
CA PRO A 142 0.42 -5.46 5.59
C PRO A 142 -0.70 -6.01 4.71
N LEU A 143 -1.95 -6.03 5.18
CA LEU A 143 -3.08 -6.52 4.39
C LEU A 143 -3.26 -5.75 3.08
N ALA A 144 -3.14 -4.41 3.11
CA ALA A 144 -3.21 -3.59 1.91
C ALA A 144 -2.02 -3.82 0.96
N ILE A 145 -0.79 -3.90 1.51
CA ILE A 145 0.44 -4.12 0.73
C ILE A 145 0.37 -5.41 -0.07
N ARG A 146 0.02 -6.54 0.56
CA ARG A 146 -0.05 -7.83 -0.14
C ARG A 146 -1.23 -7.95 -1.11
N ALA A 147 -2.27 -7.14 -0.92
CA ALA A 147 -3.38 -7.03 -1.87
C ALA A 147 -3.12 -6.03 -3.01
N THR A 148 -2.04 -5.24 -2.94
CA THR A 148 -1.74 -4.24 -3.98
C THR A 148 -1.22 -4.91 -5.25
N PRO A 149 -1.79 -4.59 -6.43
CA PRO A 149 -1.33 -5.13 -7.70
C PRO A 149 0.17 -4.86 -7.95
N ILE A 150 0.86 -5.89 -8.43
CA ILE A 150 2.25 -5.84 -8.91
C ILE A 150 2.36 -6.17 -10.41
N THR A 151 1.25 -6.51 -11.05
CA THR A 151 1.11 -6.68 -12.51
C THR A 151 0.06 -5.71 -13.07
N ALA A 152 0.03 -5.49 -14.39
CA ALA A 152 -0.80 -4.43 -15.00
C ALA A 152 -2.12 -4.90 -15.65
N VAL A 153 -2.21 -6.13 -16.14
CA VAL A 153 -3.34 -6.52 -17.02
C VAL A 153 -4.48 -7.11 -16.20
N SER A 154 -4.18 -8.11 -15.39
CA SER A 154 -5.11 -8.77 -14.47
C SER A 154 -5.00 -8.23 -13.04
N ASN A 155 -4.08 -7.29 -12.79
CA ASN A 155 -3.82 -6.67 -11.49
C ASN A 155 -3.49 -7.67 -10.38
N TYR A 156 -2.69 -8.70 -10.68
CA TYR A 156 -2.31 -9.69 -9.69
C TYR A 156 -1.35 -9.11 -8.65
N SER A 157 -1.59 -9.47 -7.39
CA SER A 157 -0.87 -9.01 -6.20
C SER A 157 0.06 -10.09 -5.65
N PHE A 158 0.68 -9.81 -4.50
CA PHE A 158 1.45 -10.82 -3.76
C PHE A 158 0.59 -12.00 -3.29
N ASN A 159 -0.67 -11.75 -2.89
CA ASN A 159 -1.60 -12.83 -2.53
C ASN A 159 -1.83 -13.77 -3.73
N ASP A 160 -1.98 -13.22 -4.93
CA ASP A 160 -2.18 -14.00 -6.15
C ASP A 160 -0.93 -14.82 -6.51
N LEU A 161 0.26 -14.29 -6.23
CA LEU A 161 1.51 -15.03 -6.37
C LEU A 161 1.60 -16.19 -5.37
N GLU A 162 1.19 -15.99 -4.11
CA GLU A 162 1.13 -17.07 -3.12
C GLU A 162 0.10 -18.13 -3.52
N ASP A 163 -1.07 -17.73 -4.01
CA ASP A 163 -2.07 -18.63 -4.57
C ASP A 163 -1.52 -19.39 -5.78
N ALA A 164 -0.85 -18.72 -6.72
CA ALA A 164 -0.25 -19.34 -7.89
C ALA A 164 0.80 -20.40 -7.53
N ALA A 165 1.59 -20.16 -6.48
CA ALA A 165 2.57 -21.14 -5.97
C ALA A 165 1.90 -22.35 -5.31
N LYS A 166 0.71 -22.18 -4.70
CA LYS A 166 -0.07 -23.26 -4.11
C LYS A 166 -0.81 -24.07 -5.16
N TYR A 167 -1.43 -23.40 -6.13
CA TYR A 167 -2.27 -23.99 -7.17
C TYR A 167 -1.49 -24.17 -8.47
N ASP A 168 -0.46 -25.01 -8.39
CA ASP A 168 0.37 -25.42 -9.52
C ASP A 168 0.06 -26.87 -9.93
N PHE A 169 -0.47 -27.02 -11.14
CA PHE A 169 -0.81 -28.31 -11.74
C PHE A 169 -0.71 -28.24 -13.26
N PRO A 170 -0.36 -29.35 -13.94
CA PRO A 170 -0.23 -29.38 -15.39
C PRO A 170 -1.60 -29.26 -16.09
N GLU A 171 -1.62 -28.73 -17.31
CA GLU A 171 -2.85 -28.59 -18.11
C GLU A 171 -3.48 -29.95 -18.46
N ASN A 172 -2.65 -30.91 -18.84
CA ASN A 172 -3.09 -32.22 -19.33
C ASN A 172 -3.15 -33.28 -18.21
N ILE A 173 -3.88 -32.99 -17.12
CA ILE A 173 -4.03 -33.94 -16.00
C ILE A 173 -4.52 -35.31 -16.48
N ALA A 174 -5.39 -35.35 -17.50
CA ALA A 174 -5.94 -36.58 -18.08
C ALA A 174 -4.88 -37.49 -18.73
N GLU A 175 -3.72 -36.95 -19.13
CA GLU A 175 -2.62 -37.71 -19.74
C GLU A 175 -1.65 -38.29 -18.70
N LEU A 176 -1.79 -37.91 -17.43
CA LEU A 176 -0.95 -38.40 -16.33
C LEU A 176 -1.37 -39.81 -15.89
N PRO A 177 -0.48 -40.56 -15.21
CA PRO A 177 -0.84 -41.82 -14.54
C PRO A 177 -2.09 -41.68 -13.66
N MET A 178 -3.01 -42.65 -13.74
CA MET A 178 -4.32 -42.60 -13.07
C MET A 178 -4.24 -42.41 -11.55
N ASP A 179 -3.17 -42.86 -10.90
CA ASP A 179 -2.92 -42.69 -9.47
C ASP A 179 -2.55 -41.25 -9.07
N SER A 180 -1.98 -40.48 -10.00
CA SER A 180 -1.53 -39.10 -9.79
C SER A 180 -2.64 -38.07 -10.07
N GLN A 181 -3.69 -38.43 -10.81
CA GLN A 181 -4.77 -37.52 -11.22
C GLN A 181 -5.66 -37.03 -10.05
N PRO A 182 -6.14 -37.88 -9.11
CA PRO A 182 -7.09 -37.47 -8.09
C PRO A 182 -6.67 -36.26 -7.24
N PRO A 183 -5.44 -36.18 -6.68
CA PRO A 183 -5.03 -35.00 -5.91
C PRO A 183 -4.94 -33.73 -6.76
N LEU A 184 -4.51 -33.83 -8.03
CA LEU A 184 -4.42 -32.68 -8.94
C LEU A 184 -5.80 -32.17 -9.36
N LEU A 185 -6.75 -33.08 -9.63
CA LEU A 185 -8.13 -32.73 -9.91
C LEU A 185 -8.81 -32.07 -8.69
N ALA A 186 -8.52 -32.55 -7.49
CA ALA A 186 -9.01 -31.94 -6.26
C ALA A 186 -8.43 -30.52 -6.06
N LEU A 187 -7.12 -30.35 -6.29
CA LEU A 187 -6.44 -29.05 -6.21
C LEU A 187 -7.01 -28.06 -7.24
N LYS A 188 -7.23 -28.51 -8.47
CA LYS A 188 -7.89 -27.71 -9.52
C LYS A 188 -9.31 -27.29 -9.13
N ALA A 189 -10.11 -28.22 -8.62
CA ALA A 189 -11.47 -27.93 -8.17
C ALA A 189 -11.50 -26.96 -6.97
N GLU A 190 -10.52 -27.04 -6.06
CA GLU A 190 -10.35 -26.08 -4.96
C GLU A 190 -10.05 -24.67 -5.49
N ALA A 191 -9.13 -24.56 -6.45
CA ALA A 191 -8.79 -23.29 -7.09
C ALA A 191 -10.00 -22.66 -7.78
N GLU A 192 -10.75 -23.45 -8.57
CA GLU A 192 -11.96 -23.00 -9.27
C GLU A 192 -13.06 -22.56 -8.29
N LYS A 193 -13.31 -23.34 -7.23
CA LYS A 193 -14.31 -23.01 -6.21
C LYS A 193 -13.96 -21.71 -5.47
N GLY A 194 -12.67 -21.48 -5.22
CA GLY A 194 -12.17 -20.30 -4.52
C GLY A 194 -11.86 -19.09 -5.41
N ASN A 195 -12.06 -19.20 -6.74
CA ASN A 195 -11.61 -18.22 -7.73
C ASN A 195 -10.13 -17.81 -7.54
N ARG A 196 -9.27 -18.82 -7.31
CA ARG A 196 -7.85 -18.65 -6.98
C ARG A 196 -7.00 -18.53 -8.24
N VAL A 197 -5.95 -17.71 -8.17
CA VAL A 197 -4.95 -17.62 -9.25
C VAL A 197 -4.10 -18.89 -9.26
N THR A 198 -3.96 -19.49 -10.44
CA THR A 198 -3.14 -20.69 -10.65
C THR A 198 -1.77 -20.32 -11.23
N ALA A 199 -0.80 -21.23 -11.16
CA ALA A 199 0.53 -21.04 -11.76
C ALA A 199 0.45 -20.67 -13.25
N MET A 200 -0.44 -21.31 -14.01
CA MET A 200 -0.66 -21.03 -15.43
C MET A 200 -1.22 -19.62 -15.66
N MET A 201 -2.20 -19.20 -14.86
CA MET A 201 -2.77 -17.85 -14.94
C MET A 201 -1.70 -16.78 -14.65
N TRP A 202 -0.91 -16.99 -13.59
CA TRP A 202 0.22 -16.12 -13.25
C TRP A 202 1.25 -16.05 -14.36
N ALA A 203 1.67 -17.19 -14.93
CA ALA A 203 2.64 -17.23 -16.02
C ALA A 203 2.16 -16.45 -17.26
N LYS A 204 0.87 -16.56 -17.60
CA LYS A 204 0.25 -15.80 -18.69
C LYS A 204 0.27 -14.29 -18.40
N GLU A 205 -0.17 -13.89 -17.20
CA GLU A 205 -0.17 -12.47 -16.77
C GLU A 205 1.25 -11.89 -16.77
N LYS A 206 2.21 -12.66 -16.25
CA LYS A 206 3.62 -12.30 -16.27
C LYS A 206 4.10 -12.06 -17.71
N GLY A 207 3.74 -12.92 -18.66
CA GLY A 207 4.08 -12.73 -20.08
C GLY A 207 3.49 -11.44 -20.70
N LEU A 208 2.34 -10.97 -20.20
CA LEU A 208 1.68 -9.74 -20.67
C LEU A 208 2.16 -8.48 -19.94
N THR A 209 2.78 -8.61 -18.78
CA THR A 209 3.25 -7.48 -17.97
C THR A 209 4.54 -6.91 -18.58
N ARG A 210 4.53 -5.60 -18.86
CA ARG A 210 5.66 -4.87 -19.46
C ARG A 210 6.69 -4.49 -18.41
N ARG A 211 7.95 -4.37 -18.81
CA ARG A 211 9.04 -3.92 -17.94
C ARG A 211 8.73 -2.56 -17.29
N ALA A 212 8.27 -1.59 -18.08
CA ALA A 212 7.96 -0.24 -17.60
C ALA A 212 6.99 -0.24 -16.42
N THR A 213 5.96 -1.08 -16.45
CA THR A 213 5.03 -1.25 -15.31
C THR A 213 5.75 -1.68 -14.05
N VAL A 214 6.61 -2.70 -14.15
CA VAL A 214 7.34 -3.25 -13.00
C VAL A 214 8.35 -2.23 -12.47
N GLU A 215 8.93 -1.40 -13.34
CA GLU A 215 9.80 -0.30 -12.93
C GLU A 215 9.05 0.77 -12.13
N THR A 216 7.84 1.16 -12.58
CA THR A 216 6.98 2.08 -11.82
C THR A 216 6.61 1.51 -10.45
N VAL A 217 6.20 0.23 -10.38
CA VAL A 217 5.87 -0.44 -9.12
C VAL A 217 7.09 -0.51 -8.20
N ASN A 218 8.25 -0.90 -8.73
CA ASN A 218 9.50 -0.93 -7.99
C ASN A 218 9.88 0.47 -7.46
N PHE A 219 9.72 1.51 -8.29
CA PHE A 219 10.02 2.88 -7.91
C PHE A 219 9.16 3.34 -6.72
N VAL A 220 7.83 3.21 -6.80
CA VAL A 220 6.94 3.63 -5.71
C VAL A 220 7.14 2.82 -4.43
N ILE A 221 7.52 1.54 -4.52
CA ILE A 221 7.89 0.74 -3.32
C ILE A 221 9.12 1.34 -2.63
N ASN A 222 10.11 1.82 -3.37
CA ASN A 222 11.27 2.51 -2.78
C ASN A 222 10.86 3.84 -2.12
N GLU A 223 9.90 4.56 -2.68
CA GLU A 223 9.33 5.75 -2.03
C GLU A 223 8.60 5.38 -0.73
N CYS A 224 7.86 4.26 -0.69
CA CYS A 224 7.26 3.75 0.55
C CYS A 224 8.31 3.44 1.62
N PHE A 225 9.46 2.87 1.24
CA PHE A 225 10.57 2.63 2.18
C PHE A 225 11.14 3.93 2.73
N ALA A 226 11.34 4.94 1.88
CA ALA A 226 11.79 6.26 2.31
C ALA A 226 10.79 6.90 3.30
N ALA A 227 9.51 6.94 2.95
CA ALA A 227 8.46 7.50 3.80
C ALA A 227 8.30 6.73 5.12
N LEU A 228 8.45 5.40 5.12
CA LEU A 228 8.44 4.59 6.34
C LEU A 228 9.68 4.87 7.22
N SER A 229 10.84 5.10 6.61
CA SER A 229 12.05 5.50 7.33
C SER A 229 11.87 6.85 8.01
N ASP A 230 11.26 7.82 7.32
CA ASP A 230 10.97 9.14 7.88
C ASP A 230 9.97 9.06 9.04
N LEU A 231 8.92 8.25 8.90
CA LEU A 231 7.96 8.04 9.99
C LEU A 231 8.64 7.40 11.22
N ASN A 232 9.49 6.40 11.01
CA ASN A 232 10.24 5.77 12.11
C ASN A 232 11.18 6.77 12.81
N ARG A 233 11.87 7.63 12.05
CA ARG A 233 12.70 8.69 12.63
C ARG A 233 11.87 9.61 13.53
N VAL A 234 10.70 10.05 13.08
CA VAL A 234 9.81 10.91 13.88
C VAL A 234 9.30 10.18 15.12
N ILE A 235 8.97 8.89 15.00
CA ILE A 235 8.60 8.05 16.15
C ILE A 235 9.73 8.00 17.19
N GLU A 236 10.98 7.78 16.74
CA GLU A 236 12.16 7.73 17.61
C GLU A 236 12.46 9.07 18.29
N GLU A 237 12.20 10.18 17.61
CA GLU A 237 12.41 11.54 18.12
C GLU A 237 11.32 12.00 19.11
N LYS A 238 10.06 11.61 18.89
CA LYS A 238 8.89 12.17 19.59
C LYS A 238 8.37 11.32 20.74
N TYR A 239 8.48 9.99 20.65
CA TYR A 239 7.92 9.09 21.65
C TYR A 239 8.95 8.70 22.70
N ASP A 240 8.50 8.57 23.95
CA ASP A 240 9.30 7.93 24.98
C ASP A 240 9.57 6.47 24.60
N ARG A 241 10.77 5.96 24.95
CA ARG A 241 11.24 4.63 24.55
C ARG A 241 10.29 3.48 24.91
N ASN A 242 9.52 3.61 25.98
CA ASN A 242 8.55 2.60 26.43
C ASN A 242 7.15 2.76 25.79
N GLN A 243 6.93 3.80 25.01
CA GLN A 243 5.65 4.14 24.36
C GLN A 243 5.76 4.18 22.84
N MET A 244 6.90 3.77 22.26
CA MET A 244 7.11 3.76 20.81
C MET A 244 6.19 2.75 20.12
N PRO A 245 5.38 3.16 19.12
CA PRO A 245 4.59 2.23 18.31
C PRO A 245 5.47 1.34 17.43
N GLY A 246 5.02 0.11 17.21
CA GLY A 246 5.68 -0.85 16.31
C GLY A 246 5.15 -0.76 14.88
N LEU A 247 6.04 -0.83 13.89
CA LEU A 247 5.73 -0.90 12.44
C LEU A 247 6.56 -1.98 11.71
N SER A 248 7.00 -3.00 12.43
CA SER A 248 7.90 -4.03 11.90
C SER A 248 7.21 -4.94 10.89
N SER A 249 5.92 -5.25 11.07
CA SER A 249 5.15 -6.05 10.13
C SER A 249 4.94 -5.32 8.80
N VAL A 250 4.77 -3.99 8.83
CA VAL A 250 4.73 -3.14 7.62
C VAL A 250 6.03 -3.28 6.83
N ARG A 251 7.17 -3.09 7.50
CA ARG A 251 8.50 -3.18 6.88
C ARG A 251 8.71 -4.57 6.27
N ASN A 252 8.47 -5.63 7.04
CA ASN A 252 8.65 -7.01 6.59
C ASN A 252 7.76 -7.32 5.37
N MET A 253 6.52 -6.83 5.35
CA MET A 253 5.63 -7.05 4.22
C MET A 253 6.08 -6.29 2.97
N LEU A 254 6.52 -5.04 3.11
CA LEU A 254 7.13 -4.29 2.00
C LEU A 254 8.37 -5.01 1.45
N GLU A 255 9.23 -5.55 2.31
CA GLU A 255 10.43 -6.30 1.90
C GLU A 255 10.07 -7.58 1.13
N ASN A 256 9.06 -8.32 1.58
CA ASN A 256 8.58 -9.52 0.90
C ASN A 256 8.07 -9.20 -0.50
N VAL A 257 7.22 -8.18 -0.65
CA VAL A 257 6.69 -7.78 -1.95
C VAL A 257 7.79 -7.22 -2.85
N HIS A 258 8.64 -6.34 -2.33
CA HIS A 258 9.75 -5.74 -3.08
C HIS A 258 10.70 -6.80 -3.63
N THR A 259 11.01 -7.84 -2.85
CA THR A 259 11.83 -8.96 -3.30
C THR A 259 11.23 -9.63 -4.54
N ARG A 260 9.91 -9.87 -4.56
CA ARG A 260 9.22 -10.46 -5.71
C ARG A 260 9.19 -9.53 -6.91
N VAL A 261 8.96 -8.24 -6.69
CA VAL A 261 8.99 -7.21 -7.74
C VAL A 261 10.38 -7.09 -8.36
N LYS A 262 11.46 -7.13 -7.57
CA LYS A 262 12.84 -7.11 -8.09
C LYS A 262 13.15 -8.32 -8.96
N LEU A 263 12.78 -9.52 -8.51
CA LEU A 263 12.97 -10.74 -9.31
C LEU A 263 12.20 -10.67 -10.65
N LEU A 264 10.95 -10.22 -10.61
CA LEU A 264 10.15 -10.02 -11.83
C LEU A 264 10.79 -8.95 -12.74
N LEU A 265 11.32 -7.88 -12.17
CA LEU A 265 11.98 -6.81 -12.92
C LEU A 265 13.27 -7.29 -13.60
N GLU A 266 14.08 -8.09 -12.90
CA GLU A 266 15.30 -8.69 -13.46
C GLU A 266 14.97 -9.56 -14.69
N GLU A 267 13.96 -10.41 -14.59
CA GLU A 267 13.49 -11.22 -15.72
C GLU A 267 12.99 -10.33 -16.87
N LYS A 268 12.21 -9.30 -16.56
CA LYS A 268 11.67 -8.38 -17.57
C LYS A 268 12.73 -7.55 -18.27
N ARG A 269 13.85 -7.24 -17.60
CA ARG A 269 15.00 -6.57 -18.22
C ARG A 269 15.76 -7.47 -19.19
N LEU A 270 15.70 -8.79 -19.00
CA LEU A 270 16.26 -9.74 -19.97
C LEU A 270 15.35 -9.87 -21.20
N GLU A 271 14.03 -9.84 -21.02
CA GLU A 271 13.03 -9.91 -22.10
C GLU A 271 12.93 -8.59 -22.89
N GLU A 272 13.03 -7.45 -22.21
CA GLU A 272 12.90 -6.09 -22.72
C GLU A 272 14.15 -5.26 -22.31
N PRO A 273 15.32 -5.49 -22.96
CA PRO A 273 16.56 -4.81 -22.61
C PRO A 273 16.46 -3.29 -22.85
N ASP A 274 17.29 -2.54 -22.13
CA ASP A 274 17.37 -1.08 -22.32
C ASP A 274 17.68 -0.73 -23.78
N PRO A 275 17.06 0.34 -24.31
CA PRO A 275 17.55 0.94 -25.54
C PRO A 275 19.04 1.27 -25.34
N ILE A 276 19.88 0.78 -26.26
CA ILE A 276 21.27 1.19 -26.30
C ILE A 276 21.24 2.68 -26.64
N GLU A 277 21.65 3.54 -25.71
CA GLU A 277 21.91 4.95 -26.03
C GLU A 277 23.02 4.94 -27.10
N GLU A 278 22.65 5.24 -28.35
CA GLU A 278 23.63 5.55 -29.39
C GLU A 278 24.38 6.80 -28.90
N ILE A 279 25.59 6.59 -28.40
CA ILE A 279 26.54 7.67 -28.18
C ILE A 279 26.78 8.25 -29.58
N GLU A 280 26.17 9.38 -29.89
CA GLU A 280 26.53 10.16 -31.08
C GLU A 280 28.04 10.46 -30.95
N GLU A 281 28.85 9.75 -31.73
CA GLU A 281 30.22 10.16 -32.00
C GLU A 281 30.13 11.55 -32.61
N VAL A 282 30.36 12.58 -31.77
CA VAL A 282 30.58 13.94 -32.22
C VAL A 282 31.80 13.89 -33.12
N GLY A 283 31.56 13.82 -34.43
CA GLY A 283 32.60 13.82 -35.44
C GLY A 283 33.47 15.06 -35.25
N GLU A 284 34.71 14.84 -34.80
CA GLU A 284 35.77 15.83 -34.93
C GLU A 284 35.95 16.10 -36.43
N ALA A 285 35.34 17.18 -36.90
CA ALA A 285 35.74 17.85 -38.12
C ALA A 285 37.12 18.47 -37.88
N GLY A 286 38.15 17.61 -37.97
CA GLY A 286 39.54 18.02 -38.10
C GLY A 286 39.70 18.80 -39.41
N GLY A 287 39.64 20.13 -39.30
CA GLY A 287 40.14 21.01 -40.33
C GLY A 287 41.65 20.87 -40.41
N GLU A 288 42.14 20.29 -41.50
CA GLU A 288 43.53 20.47 -41.92
C GLU A 288 43.58 21.38 -43.14
N ALA A 289 44.19 22.54 -42.92
CA ALA A 289 44.70 23.42 -43.94
C ALA A 289 45.91 22.76 -44.65
N GLY A 290 45.95 22.90 -45.97
CA GLY A 290 47.09 22.53 -46.81
C GLY A 290 46.87 22.96 -48.25
#